data_AF-A0A9X1MFR4-F1
#
_entry.id   AF-A0A9X1MFR4-F1
#
_cell.length_a   1.000
_cell.length_b   1.000
_cell.length_c   1.000
_cell.angle_alpha   90.00
_cell.angle_beta   90.00
_cell.angle_gamma   90.00
#
_symmetry.space_group_name_H-M   'P 1'
#
loop_
_entity.id
_entity.type
_entity.pdbx_description
1 polymer ?
#
loop_
_entity_poly.entity_id
_entity_poly.type
_entity_poly.pdbx_seq_one_letter_code
_entity_poly.pdbx_strand_id
1 'polypeptide(L)'
;MGSVRESTGIKWKQISAVLTAFAAAVTAGILLGNTPLFQERFNRDDYYAGKILSCTERHGMNQTSQHTEELFSEEHISATGEVLLEVFEECKWPPNRTQEVDGYSRIEVLSRYGPLESEASSANVTDRIEATCPIVELDYQVTSQGNFEALPSVQVSRGMVVFAAEGRVVEVTGRWPGTGDTYPEPHQIISLHNGKRTLNAARCVEEVLTKPSPFSGWNPSMR
;
A
#
# COMPACT_ATOMS: atom_id res chain seq x y z
N MET A 1 -30.15 -18.79 46.72
CA MET A 1 -29.23 -19.60 47.55
C MET A 1 -27.96 -19.85 46.73
N GLY A 2 -26.78 -19.55 47.30
CA GLY A 2 -25.44 -19.76 46.70
C GLY A 2 -24.75 -18.43 46.32
N SER A 3 -24.05 -17.75 47.24
CA SER A 3 -22.62 -17.95 47.65
C SER A 3 -21.66 -17.21 46.69
N VAL A 4 -21.27 -15.95 46.93
CA VAL A 4 -20.14 -15.41 47.75
C VAL A 4 -18.74 -15.89 47.34
N ARG A 5 -17.82 -14.90 47.23
CA ARG A 5 -16.33 -14.87 47.18
C ARG A 5 -15.74 -14.57 45.78
N GLU A 6 -14.70 -13.76 45.59
CA GLU A 6 -13.62 -13.36 46.50
C GLU A 6 -12.99 -12.02 46.01
N SER A 7 -12.80 -11.08 46.93
CA SER A 7 -12.15 -9.77 46.69
C SER A 7 -10.67 -9.88 47.02
N THR A 8 -9.80 -9.75 46.02
CA THR A 8 -8.34 -9.73 46.20
C THR A 8 -7.88 -8.34 46.66
N GLY A 9 -7.62 -8.22 47.97
CA GLY A 9 -7.01 -7.05 48.57
C GLY A 9 -5.53 -6.91 48.16
N ILE A 10 -5.24 -5.89 47.36
CA ILE A 10 -3.86 -5.46 47.06
C ILE A 10 -3.28 -4.82 48.33
N LYS A 11 -2.22 -5.42 48.88
CA LYS A 11 -1.53 -4.95 50.09
C LYS A 11 -0.72 -3.68 49.80
N TRP A 12 -1.26 -2.53 50.17
CA TRP A 12 -0.65 -1.19 50.06
C TRP A 12 0.63 -0.95 50.89
N LYS A 13 1.13 -1.92 51.66
CA LYS A 13 2.24 -1.70 52.62
C LYS A 13 3.66 -1.86 52.05
N GLN A 14 3.84 -2.23 50.77
CA GLN A 14 5.19 -2.34 50.19
C GLN A 14 5.61 -1.20 49.26
N ILE A 15 4.74 -0.23 49.00
CA ILE A 15 5.07 0.92 48.13
C ILE A 15 5.89 1.98 48.89
N SER A 16 5.84 2.00 50.22
CA SER A 16 6.46 3.08 51.01
C SER A 16 7.97 2.96 51.22
N ALA A 17 8.59 1.80 50.95
CA ALA A 17 10.02 1.57 51.20
C ALA A 17 10.92 1.88 49.99
N VAL A 18 10.35 1.98 48.79
CA VAL A 18 11.12 2.29 47.57
C VAL A 18 11.28 3.81 47.40
N LEU A 19 10.37 4.61 47.96
CA LEU A 19 10.38 6.07 47.87
C LEU A 19 11.49 6.75 48.70
N THR A 20 12.04 6.09 49.72
CA THR A 20 13.09 6.68 50.57
C THR A 20 14.52 6.44 50.05
N ALA A 21 14.73 5.49 49.13
CA ALA A 21 16.05 5.23 48.55
C ALA A 21 16.41 6.21 47.42
N PHE A 22 15.43 6.85 46.77
CA PHE A 22 15.68 7.83 45.70
C PHE A 22 16.06 9.23 46.20
N ALA A 23 15.79 9.56 47.47
CA ALA A 23 16.10 10.88 48.02
C ALA A 23 17.59 11.09 48.35
N ALA A 24 18.39 10.02 48.46
CA ALA A 24 19.82 10.12 48.81
C ALA A 24 20.75 10.19 47.58
N ALA A 25 20.29 9.77 46.40
CA ALA A 25 21.11 9.81 45.17
C ALA A 25 21.08 11.18 44.48
N VAL A 26 20.07 12.02 44.76
CA VAL A 26 19.91 13.34 44.12
C VAL A 26 20.84 14.40 44.71
N THR A 27 21.27 14.27 45.96
CA THR A 27 22.12 15.26 46.63
C THR A 27 23.63 15.04 46.43
N ALA A 28 24.06 13.84 46.05
CA ALA A 28 25.49 13.55 45.81
C ALA A 28 25.98 13.93 44.40
N GLY A 29 25.08 14.11 43.42
CA GLY A 29 25.44 14.45 42.04
C GLY A 29 25.69 15.94 41.76
N ILE A 30 25.46 16.83 42.74
CA ILE A 30 25.51 18.30 42.53
C ILE A 30 26.94 18.87 42.72
N LEU A 31 27.88 18.11 43.30
CA LEU A 31 29.21 18.64 43.67
C LEU A 31 30.37 18.20 42.76
N LEU A 32 30.13 17.41 41.72
CA LEU A 32 31.14 17.07 40.71
C LEU A 32 30.62 17.52 39.35
N GLY A 33 30.91 18.77 38.99
CA GLY A 33 30.48 19.45 37.76
C GLY A 33 31.07 18.88 36.48
N ASN A 34 30.73 17.64 36.14
CA ASN A 34 30.98 16.98 34.86
C ASN A 34 29.93 15.89 34.61
N THR A 35 28.64 16.23 34.70
CA THR A 35 27.65 15.43 33.99
C THR A 35 27.86 15.71 32.50
N PRO A 36 28.35 14.75 31.70
CA PRO A 36 28.29 14.92 30.26
C PRO A 36 26.82 15.18 29.95
N LEU A 37 26.55 16.26 29.23
CA LEU A 37 25.29 16.46 28.52
C LEU A 37 25.15 15.23 27.62
N PHE A 38 24.58 14.16 28.17
CA PHE A 38 24.15 12.97 27.47
C PHE A 38 22.91 13.42 26.70
N GLN A 39 23.17 14.18 25.66
CA GLN A 39 22.22 14.48 24.61
C GLN A 39 21.90 13.10 24.04
N GLU A 40 20.82 12.49 24.52
CA GLU A 40 20.22 11.31 23.92
C GLU A 40 19.98 11.69 22.46
N ARG A 41 20.93 11.34 21.59
CA ARG A 41 20.70 11.27 20.17
C ARG A 41 19.73 10.12 20.02
N PHE A 42 18.44 10.41 20.16
CA PHE A 42 17.41 9.52 19.66
C PHE A 42 17.81 9.21 18.22
N ASN A 43 18.19 7.97 17.98
CA ASN A 43 18.57 7.55 16.66
C ASN A 43 17.32 7.74 15.80
N ARG A 44 17.44 8.52 14.72
CA ARG A 44 16.34 8.77 13.78
C ARG A 44 15.72 7.45 13.30
N ASP A 45 16.56 6.43 13.19
CA ASP A 45 16.15 5.09 12.78
C ASP A 45 15.23 4.41 13.81
N ASP A 46 15.49 4.58 15.12
CA ASP A 46 14.62 4.06 16.18
C ASP A 46 13.26 4.77 16.18
N TYR A 47 13.27 6.09 15.92
CA TYR A 47 12.04 6.86 15.76
C TYR A 47 11.22 6.39 14.55
N TYR A 48 11.87 6.12 13.41
CA TYR A 48 11.19 5.62 12.21
C TYR A 48 10.66 4.20 12.39
N ALA A 49 11.45 3.31 13.01
CA ALA A 49 11.01 1.97 13.35
C ALA A 49 9.77 1.98 14.26
N GLY A 50 9.75 2.84 15.28
CA GLY A 50 8.59 3.00 16.16
C GLY A 50 7.35 3.54 15.44
N LYS A 51 7.52 4.42 14.45
CA LYS A 51 6.41 4.93 13.62
C LYS A 51 5.83 3.87 12.70
N ILE A 52 6.70 3.12 12.03
CA ILE A 52 6.29 2.02 11.15
C ILE A 52 5.56 0.95 11.96
N LEU A 53 6.09 0.54 13.13
CA LEU A 53 5.45 -0.43 14.01
C LEU A 53 4.05 0.04 14.46
N SER A 54 3.92 1.31 14.87
CA SER A 54 2.62 1.86 15.26
C SER A 54 1.62 1.91 14.10
N CYS A 55 2.09 2.15 12.87
CA CYS A 55 1.26 2.09 11.68
C CYS A 55 0.78 0.67 11.42
N THR A 56 1.68 -0.32 11.40
CA THR A 56 1.33 -1.72 11.13
C THR A 56 0.35 -2.27 12.17
N GLU A 57 0.55 -1.95 13.46
CA GLU A 57 -0.36 -2.36 14.54
C GLU A 57 -1.75 -1.73 14.39
N ARG A 58 -1.83 -0.45 14.00
CA ARG A 58 -3.11 0.27 13.83
C ARG A 58 -3.94 -0.34 12.70
N HIS A 59 -3.30 -0.73 11.61
CA HIS A 59 -3.97 -1.26 10.42
C HIS A 59 -4.05 -2.80 10.39
N GLY A 60 -3.60 -3.47 11.46
CA GLY A 60 -3.68 -4.93 11.57
C GLY A 60 -2.76 -5.68 10.61
N MET A 61 -1.69 -5.04 10.14
CA MET A 61 -0.72 -5.63 9.23
C MET A 61 0.32 -6.48 9.97
N ASN A 62 0.69 -7.62 9.38
CA ASN A 62 1.74 -8.49 9.94
C ASN A 62 3.16 -8.10 9.49
N GLN A 63 3.27 -7.29 8.44
CA GLN A 63 4.52 -6.84 7.84
C GLN A 63 4.40 -5.37 7.46
N THR A 64 5.53 -4.72 7.15
CA THR A 64 5.55 -3.31 6.73
C THR A 64 4.97 -3.10 5.33
N SER A 65 5.05 -4.11 4.48
CA SER A 65 4.32 -4.21 3.22
C SER A 65 3.63 -5.57 3.19
N GLN A 66 2.37 -5.60 2.79
CA GLN A 66 1.56 -6.82 2.77
C GLN A 66 0.75 -6.87 1.47
N HIS A 67 0.70 -8.05 0.86
CA HIS A 67 -0.17 -8.37 -0.27
C HIS A 67 -1.07 -9.53 0.15
N THR A 68 -2.37 -9.32 0.08
CA THR A 68 -3.39 -10.31 0.45
C THR A 68 -4.25 -10.59 -0.78
N GLU A 69 -4.45 -11.87 -1.10
CA GLU A 69 -5.33 -12.32 -2.18
C GLU A 69 -6.57 -12.98 -1.57
N GLU A 70 -7.75 -12.49 -1.93
CA GLU A 70 -9.05 -13.04 -1.54
C GLU A 70 -9.81 -13.49 -2.79
N LEU A 71 -10.01 -14.81 -2.89
CA LEU A 71 -10.87 -15.41 -3.91
C LEU A 71 -12.30 -15.42 -3.39
N PHE A 72 -13.20 -14.67 -4.02
CA PHE A 72 -14.63 -14.77 -3.74
C PHE A 72 -15.15 -16.07 -4.36
N SER A 73 -15.51 -17.05 -3.52
CA SER A 73 -15.90 -18.39 -3.98
C SER A 73 -17.18 -18.37 -4.81
N GLU A 74 -17.28 -19.39 -5.67
CA GLU A 74 -18.18 -19.59 -6.82
C GLU A 74 -19.67 -19.27 -6.63
N GLU A 75 -20.17 -19.16 -5.40
CA GLU A 75 -21.61 -18.98 -5.13
C GLU A 75 -22.13 -17.58 -5.51
N HIS A 76 -21.25 -16.58 -5.64
CA HIS A 76 -21.57 -15.25 -6.17
C HIS A 76 -21.17 -15.04 -7.65
N ILE A 77 -20.58 -16.04 -8.30
CA ILE A 77 -20.19 -15.99 -9.72
C ILE A 77 -21.41 -16.35 -10.58
N SER A 78 -22.50 -15.61 -10.40
CA SER A 78 -23.65 -15.70 -11.29
C SER A 78 -23.46 -14.69 -12.43
N ALA A 79 -23.21 -15.22 -13.62
CA ALA A 79 -23.24 -14.54 -14.92
C ALA A 79 -22.14 -13.53 -15.31
N THR A 80 -21.21 -13.12 -14.43
CA THR A 80 -20.27 -12.00 -14.74
C THR A 80 -18.77 -12.32 -14.75
N GLY A 81 -18.35 -13.57 -14.52
CA GLY A 81 -16.93 -13.99 -14.54
C GLY A 81 -16.29 -14.08 -13.15
N GLU A 82 -15.17 -14.79 -13.04
CA GLU A 82 -14.40 -14.92 -11.79
C GLU A 82 -13.94 -13.54 -11.29
N VAL A 83 -14.01 -13.34 -9.98
CA VAL A 83 -13.63 -12.10 -9.31
C VAL A 83 -12.55 -12.41 -8.28
N LEU A 84 -11.35 -11.88 -8.52
CA LEU A 84 -10.23 -11.91 -7.57
C LEU A 84 -10.11 -10.51 -6.94
N LEU A 85 -9.96 -10.45 -5.63
CA LEU A 85 -9.59 -9.23 -4.92
C LEU A 85 -8.16 -9.36 -4.41
N GLU A 86 -7.31 -8.44 -4.83
CA GLU A 86 -5.98 -8.28 -4.29
C GLU A 86 -5.91 -6.98 -3.50
N VAL A 87 -5.29 -7.03 -2.33
CA VAL A 87 -5.10 -5.86 -1.46
C VAL A 87 -3.61 -5.67 -1.19
N PHE A 88 -3.08 -4.51 -1.58
CA PHE A 88 -1.71 -4.10 -1.33
C PHE A 88 -1.69 -3.02 -0.26
N GLU A 89 -1.00 -3.29 0.84
CA GLU A 89 -0.89 -2.39 1.98
C GLU A 89 0.57 -2.08 2.29
N GLU A 90 0.88 -0.84 2.65
CA GLU A 90 2.22 -0.41 3.02
C GLU A 90 2.16 0.60 4.18
N CYS A 91 3.05 0.42 5.15
CA CYS A 91 3.36 1.37 6.21
C CYS A 91 4.80 1.85 6.05
N LYS A 92 4.99 3.14 5.74
CA LYS A 92 6.31 3.75 5.49
C LYS A 92 6.51 5.05 6.25
N TRP A 93 7.75 5.29 6.70
CA TRP A 93 8.10 6.54 7.37
C TRP A 93 9.45 7.10 6.87
N PRO A 94 9.59 8.43 6.65
CA PRO A 94 8.52 9.44 6.68
C PRO A 94 7.43 9.19 5.63
N PRO A 95 6.17 9.57 5.91
CA PRO A 95 5.08 9.39 4.97
C PRO A 95 5.37 10.19 3.71
N ASN A 96 5.11 9.59 2.56
CA ASN A 96 5.13 10.33 1.31
C ASN A 96 3.86 11.22 1.21
N ARG A 97 3.84 12.18 0.28
CA ARG A 97 2.69 13.11 0.11
C ARG A 97 1.38 12.43 -0.29
N THR A 98 1.45 11.17 -0.70
CA THR A 98 0.33 10.39 -1.22
C THR A 98 -0.22 9.38 -0.21
N GLN A 99 0.46 9.23 0.93
CA GLN A 99 0.12 8.35 2.04
C GLN A 99 -0.68 9.11 3.10
N GLU A 100 -1.32 8.35 3.98
CA GLU A 100 -1.95 8.90 5.18
C GLU A 100 -0.90 9.51 6.13
N VAL A 101 -1.38 10.32 7.08
CA VAL A 101 -0.52 11.04 8.03
C VAL A 101 0.34 10.10 8.88
N ASP A 102 -0.11 8.86 9.08
CA ASP A 102 0.62 7.83 9.79
C ASP A 102 1.55 6.97 8.91
N GLY A 103 1.62 7.25 7.60
CA GLY A 103 2.45 6.52 6.65
C GLY A 103 1.78 5.33 5.98
N TYR A 104 0.48 5.13 6.21
CA TYR A 104 -0.27 4.05 5.61
C TYR A 104 -0.72 4.35 4.16
N SER A 105 -0.71 3.33 3.32
CA SER A 105 -1.38 3.30 2.02
C SER A 105 -2.01 1.95 1.78
N ARG A 106 -3.16 1.96 1.11
CA ARG A 106 -3.92 0.78 0.69
C ARG A 106 -4.34 0.93 -0.75
N ILE A 107 -4.20 -0.14 -1.52
CA ILE A 107 -4.62 -0.25 -2.90
C ILE A 107 -5.40 -1.56 -3.03
N GLU A 108 -6.65 -1.46 -3.44
CA GLU A 108 -7.52 -2.60 -3.72
C GLU A 108 -7.61 -2.82 -5.21
N VAL A 109 -7.53 -4.08 -5.64
CA VAL A 109 -7.56 -4.45 -7.04
C VAL A 109 -8.61 -5.53 -7.22
N LEU A 110 -9.71 -5.17 -7.87
CA LEU A 110 -10.77 -6.09 -8.21
C LEU A 110 -10.61 -6.53 -9.66
N SER A 111 -10.07 -7.72 -9.85
CA SER A 111 -9.86 -8.31 -11.17
C SER A 111 -11.09 -9.09 -11.60
N ARG A 112 -11.61 -8.76 -12.78
CA ARG A 112 -12.71 -9.47 -13.43
C ARG A 112 -12.27 -10.07 -14.74
N TYR A 113 -12.48 -11.38 -14.87
CA TYR A 113 -12.29 -12.08 -16.13
C TYR A 113 -13.46 -11.78 -17.06
N GLY A 114 -13.14 -11.18 -18.21
CA GLY A 114 -14.10 -10.99 -19.29
C GLY A 114 -14.51 -12.32 -19.91
N PRO A 115 -15.53 -12.33 -20.79
CA PRO A 115 -15.82 -13.52 -21.58
C PRO A 115 -14.54 -13.97 -22.28
N LEU A 116 -14.30 -15.29 -22.33
CA LEU A 116 -13.14 -15.96 -22.93
C LEU A 116 -13.06 -15.76 -24.46
N GLU A 117 -13.55 -14.64 -24.99
CA GLU A 117 -13.68 -14.37 -26.42
C GLU A 117 -12.34 -14.55 -27.11
N SER A 118 -12.35 -15.52 -28.03
CA SER A 118 -11.31 -15.93 -28.98
C SER A 118 -10.09 -15.02 -29.01
N GLU A 119 -8.91 -15.63 -28.87
CA GLU A 119 -7.50 -15.26 -29.18
C GLU A 119 -7.15 -13.88 -29.79
N ALA A 120 -8.09 -13.14 -30.40
CA ALA A 120 -7.94 -11.83 -31.01
C ALA A 120 -7.98 -10.63 -30.05
N SER A 121 -8.62 -10.71 -28.87
CA SER A 121 -8.59 -9.59 -27.91
C SER A 121 -7.37 -9.71 -26.99
N SER A 122 -6.45 -8.75 -27.07
CA SER A 122 -5.22 -8.74 -26.28
C SER A 122 -5.43 -8.50 -24.79
N ALA A 123 -6.67 -8.21 -24.36
CA ALA A 123 -7.09 -8.00 -22.98
C ALA A 123 -8.35 -8.82 -22.68
N ASN A 124 -8.27 -9.73 -21.71
CA ASN A 124 -9.40 -10.54 -21.24
C ASN A 124 -9.58 -10.46 -19.71
N VAL A 125 -8.79 -9.63 -19.04
CA VAL A 125 -8.92 -9.31 -17.61
C VAL A 125 -9.02 -7.80 -17.46
N THR A 126 -9.92 -7.37 -16.59
CA THR A 126 -10.12 -5.98 -16.20
C THR A 126 -9.86 -5.85 -14.71
N ASP A 127 -8.78 -5.15 -14.35
CA ASP A 127 -8.49 -4.75 -12.98
C ASP A 127 -9.15 -3.40 -12.72
N ARG A 128 -10.03 -3.36 -11.72
CA ARG A 128 -10.50 -2.11 -11.14
C ARG A 128 -9.65 -1.82 -9.91
N ILE A 129 -8.76 -0.85 -10.02
CA ILE A 129 -7.78 -0.50 -9.00
C ILE A 129 -8.28 0.75 -8.27
N GLU A 130 -8.49 0.63 -6.97
CA GLU A 130 -8.91 1.71 -6.08
C GLU A 130 -7.77 2.06 -5.12
N ALA A 131 -7.40 3.34 -5.08
CA ALA A 131 -6.26 3.81 -4.30
C ALA A 131 -6.52 5.20 -3.71
N THR A 132 -6.02 5.42 -2.49
CA THR A 132 -6.08 6.73 -1.82
C THR A 132 -5.13 7.75 -2.47
N CYS A 133 -4.01 7.27 -3.02
CA CYS A 133 -3.01 8.09 -3.69
C CYS A 133 -3.41 8.50 -5.12
N PRO A 134 -2.98 9.70 -5.58
CA PRO A 134 -3.29 10.19 -6.92
C PRO A 134 -2.58 9.43 -8.05
N ILE A 135 -1.42 8.82 -7.75
CA ILE A 135 -0.60 8.08 -8.71
C ILE A 135 -0.22 6.74 -8.08
N VAL A 136 -0.46 5.68 -8.83
CA VAL A 136 -0.12 4.30 -8.46
C VAL A 136 0.92 3.80 -9.43
N GLU A 137 1.98 3.18 -8.91
CA GLU A 137 2.93 2.41 -9.69
C GLU A 137 2.50 0.94 -9.70
N LEU A 138 2.30 0.40 -10.90
CA LEU A 138 1.85 -0.97 -11.15
C LEU A 138 3.00 -1.78 -11.74
N ASP A 139 3.30 -2.91 -11.12
CA ASP A 139 4.29 -3.88 -11.57
C ASP A 139 3.55 -5.14 -12.02
N TYR A 140 3.56 -5.41 -13.32
CA TYR A 140 3.00 -6.65 -13.87
C TYR A 140 4.10 -7.66 -14.11
N GLN A 141 3.76 -8.94 -14.08
CA GLN A 141 4.61 -10.02 -14.55
C GLN A 141 3.90 -10.85 -15.62
N VAL A 142 4.67 -11.43 -16.55
CA VAL A 142 4.15 -12.31 -17.60
C VAL A 142 4.60 -13.74 -17.33
N THR A 143 3.65 -14.66 -17.40
CA THR A 143 3.95 -16.10 -17.37
C THR A 143 4.27 -16.60 -18.78
N SER A 144 5.52 -16.98 -19.01
CA SER A 144 5.99 -17.53 -20.29
C SER A 144 6.69 -18.87 -20.06
N GLN A 145 6.06 -19.97 -20.50
CA GLN A 145 6.61 -21.33 -20.42
C GLN A 145 7.08 -21.74 -19.00
N GLY A 146 6.34 -21.32 -17.97
CA GLY A 146 6.67 -21.62 -16.57
C GLY A 146 7.68 -20.67 -15.92
N ASN A 147 8.19 -19.67 -16.66
CA ASN A 147 8.96 -18.57 -16.10
C ASN A 147 8.08 -17.34 -15.89
N PHE A 148 8.36 -16.58 -14.83
CA PHE A 148 7.78 -15.25 -14.60
C PHE A 148 8.80 -14.20 -15.03
N GLU A 149 8.39 -13.32 -15.95
CA GLU A 149 9.18 -12.17 -16.39
C GLU A 149 8.52 -10.89 -15.90
N ALA A 150 9.22 -10.14 -15.06
CA ALA A 150 8.75 -8.83 -14.59
C ALA A 150 8.73 -7.83 -15.76
N LEU A 151 7.60 -7.17 -15.94
CA LEU A 151 7.48 -6.04 -16.86
C LEU A 151 7.98 -4.76 -16.17
N PRO A 152 8.41 -3.75 -16.95
CA PRO A 152 8.69 -2.44 -16.39
C PRO A 152 7.48 -1.88 -15.62
N SER A 153 7.75 -1.31 -14.45
CA SER A 153 6.79 -0.56 -13.63
C SER A 153 6.18 0.59 -14.41
N VAL A 154 4.90 0.86 -14.20
CA VAL A 154 4.22 2.01 -14.80
C VAL A 154 3.44 2.80 -13.75
N GLN A 155 3.67 4.10 -13.77
CA GLN A 155 2.91 5.07 -12.98
C GLN A 155 1.63 5.49 -13.72
N VAL A 156 0.49 5.33 -13.05
CA VAL A 156 -0.83 5.60 -13.60
C VAL A 156 -1.59 6.52 -12.64
N SER A 157 -2.23 7.55 -13.19
CA SER A 157 -3.06 8.46 -12.41
C SER A 157 -4.49 7.96 -12.28
N ARG A 158 -5.15 8.30 -11.17
CA ARG A 158 -6.59 8.02 -11.01
C ARG A 158 -7.42 8.65 -12.14
N GLY A 159 -8.51 7.98 -12.51
CA GLY A 159 -9.36 8.34 -13.63
C GLY A 159 -8.84 7.89 -15.00
N MET A 160 -7.66 7.25 -15.06
CA MET A 160 -7.12 6.71 -16.31
C MET A 160 -7.60 5.28 -16.58
N VAL A 161 -7.78 4.99 -17.86
CA VAL A 161 -7.88 3.63 -18.39
C VAL A 161 -6.57 3.30 -19.06
N VAL A 162 -6.00 2.17 -18.68
CA VAL A 162 -4.69 1.76 -19.14
C VAL A 162 -4.71 0.34 -19.67
N PHE A 163 -3.91 0.07 -20.69
CA PHE A 163 -3.72 -1.27 -21.23
C PHE A 163 -2.28 -1.74 -20.98
N ALA A 164 -2.11 -2.80 -20.19
CA ALA A 164 -0.81 -3.43 -19.99
C ALA A 164 -0.48 -4.30 -21.22
N ALA A 165 0.46 -3.83 -22.05
CA ALA A 165 0.86 -4.42 -23.33
C ALA A 165 2.40 -4.50 -23.45
N GLU A 166 2.99 -5.69 -23.65
CA GLU A 166 4.40 -5.84 -24.07
C GLU A 166 5.40 -4.95 -23.29
N GLY A 167 5.31 -4.95 -21.95
CA GLY A 167 6.18 -4.14 -21.09
C GLY A 167 5.93 -2.64 -21.15
N ARG A 168 4.78 -2.21 -21.69
CA ARG A 168 4.31 -0.84 -21.73
C ARG A 168 2.89 -0.77 -21.19
N VAL A 169 2.55 0.38 -20.68
CA VAL A 169 1.18 0.73 -20.40
C VAL A 169 0.79 1.87 -21.31
N VAL A 170 -0.30 1.68 -22.05
CA VAL A 170 -0.82 2.66 -23.00
C VAL A 170 -2.13 3.20 -22.43
N GLU A 171 -2.25 4.53 -22.38
CA GLU A 171 -3.52 5.17 -22.05
C GLU A 171 -4.54 4.84 -23.15
N VAL A 172 -5.70 4.33 -22.75
CA VAL A 172 -6.78 3.98 -23.65
C VAL A 172 -7.74 5.16 -23.74
N THR A 173 -7.73 5.84 -24.89
CA THR A 173 -8.74 6.86 -25.19
C THR A 173 -9.96 6.20 -25.85
N GLY A 174 -11.07 6.08 -25.12
CA GLY A 174 -12.35 5.57 -25.65
C GLY A 174 -12.76 4.20 -25.09
N ARG A 175 -13.81 3.62 -25.66
CA ARG A 175 -14.39 2.36 -25.20
C ARG A 175 -13.58 1.16 -25.72
N TRP A 176 -13.11 0.30 -24.81
CA TRP A 176 -12.48 -0.96 -25.17
C TRP A 176 -13.54 -2.03 -25.50
N PRO A 177 -13.40 -2.78 -26.61
CA PRO A 177 -14.34 -3.85 -26.94
C PRO A 177 -14.16 -5.05 -25.99
N GLY A 178 -15.26 -5.65 -25.54
CA GLY A 178 -15.25 -6.88 -24.74
C GLY A 178 -15.15 -6.69 -23.22
N THR A 179 -14.92 -5.48 -22.73
CA THR A 179 -14.91 -5.18 -21.29
C THR A 179 -16.14 -4.33 -20.91
N GLY A 180 -16.99 -4.88 -20.03
CA GLY A 180 -18.28 -4.28 -19.68
C GLY A 180 -18.16 -2.93 -18.98
N ASP A 181 -17.07 -2.74 -18.23
CA ASP A 181 -16.77 -1.54 -17.45
C ASP A 181 -15.48 -0.88 -17.95
N THR A 182 -15.59 0.18 -18.74
CA THR A 182 -14.44 0.96 -19.26
C THR A 182 -14.40 2.39 -18.75
N TYR A 183 -15.30 2.73 -17.81
CA TYR A 183 -15.40 4.08 -17.25
C TYR A 183 -14.96 4.05 -15.78
N PRO A 184 -13.73 4.49 -15.46
CA PRO A 184 -13.29 4.61 -14.08
C PRO A 184 -14.11 5.68 -13.36
N GLU A 185 -14.44 5.42 -12.10
CA GLU A 185 -14.78 6.51 -11.18
C GLU A 185 -13.55 7.43 -10.98
N PRO A 186 -13.71 8.69 -10.54
CA PRO A 186 -12.59 9.62 -10.39
C PRO A 186 -11.45 9.15 -9.48
N HIS A 187 -11.72 8.19 -8.60
CA HIS A 187 -10.77 7.60 -7.66
C HIS A 187 -10.23 6.23 -8.11
N GLN A 188 -10.67 5.74 -9.27
CA GLN A 188 -10.34 4.42 -9.78
C GLN A 188 -9.40 4.49 -10.99
N ILE A 189 -8.62 3.45 -11.17
CA ILE A 189 -7.84 3.17 -12.37
C ILE A 189 -8.41 1.89 -12.96
N ILE A 190 -8.67 1.88 -14.26
CA ILE A 190 -9.02 0.63 -14.95
C ILE A 190 -7.77 0.15 -15.69
N SER A 191 -7.25 -1.02 -15.32
CA SER A 191 -6.16 -1.66 -16.05
C SER A 191 -6.69 -2.87 -16.82
N LEU A 192 -6.39 -2.90 -18.12
CA LEU A 192 -6.78 -3.96 -19.03
C LEU A 192 -5.55 -4.80 -19.34
N HIS A 193 -5.65 -6.12 -19.20
CA HIS A 193 -4.54 -7.02 -19.50
C HIS A 193 -5.01 -8.40 -19.96
N ASN A 194 -4.06 -9.20 -20.46
CA ASN A 194 -4.28 -10.61 -20.75
C ASN A 194 -4.10 -11.44 -19.46
N GLY A 195 -4.86 -12.50 -19.24
CA GLY A 195 -4.76 -13.39 -18.08
C GLY A 195 -3.43 -14.15 -17.94
N LYS A 196 -2.56 -14.10 -18.96
CA LYS A 196 -1.14 -14.50 -18.82
C LYS A 196 -0.28 -13.47 -18.07
N ARG A 197 -0.86 -12.32 -17.75
CA ARG A 197 -0.23 -11.24 -17.00
C ARG A 197 -0.91 -11.16 -15.66
N THR A 198 -0.11 -11.05 -14.63
CA THR A 198 -0.60 -10.95 -13.25
C THR A 198 -0.02 -9.68 -12.66
N LEU A 199 -0.85 -8.93 -11.93
CA LEU A 199 -0.35 -7.81 -11.16
C LEU A 199 0.51 -8.40 -10.03
N ASN A 200 1.77 -7.99 -9.96
CA ASN A 200 2.73 -8.48 -8.97
C ASN A 200 2.89 -7.51 -7.80
N ALA A 201 2.81 -6.21 -8.07
CA ALA A 201 2.80 -5.19 -7.02
C ALA A 201 2.02 -3.95 -7.47
N ALA A 202 1.39 -3.29 -6.50
CA ALA A 202 0.87 -1.94 -6.64
C ALA A 202 1.37 -1.11 -5.46
N ARG A 203 1.88 0.11 -5.72
CA ARG A 203 2.34 1.01 -4.66
C ARG A 203 2.03 2.47 -4.96
N CYS A 204 1.78 3.23 -3.90
CA CYS A 204 1.62 4.67 -4.02
C CYS A 204 2.98 5.33 -4.26
N VAL A 205 3.06 6.18 -5.29
CA VAL A 205 4.28 6.93 -5.59
C VAL A 205 4.00 8.42 -5.57
N GLU A 206 4.99 9.20 -5.12
CA GLU A 206 4.90 10.64 -5.29
C GLU A 206 4.97 10.98 -6.77
N GLU A 207 4.16 11.94 -7.19
CA GLU A 207 4.33 12.56 -8.51
C GLU A 207 5.75 13.08 -8.58
N VAL A 208 6.60 12.34 -9.29
CA VAL A 208 7.85 12.90 -9.76
C VAL A 208 7.39 13.96 -10.74
N LEU A 209 7.42 15.21 -10.30
CA LEU A 209 7.32 16.38 -11.18
C LEU A 209 8.47 16.24 -12.18
N THR A 210 8.24 15.42 -13.20
CA THR A 210 9.12 15.29 -14.33
C THR A 210 9.04 16.66 -14.95
N LYS A 211 10.11 17.44 -14.71
CA LYS A 211 10.30 18.75 -15.33
C LYS A 211 9.89 18.56 -16.79
N PRO A 212 8.86 19.28 -17.28
CA PRO A 212 8.23 18.97 -18.56
C PRO A 212 9.34 18.76 -19.58
N SER A 213 9.31 17.61 -20.26
CA SER A 213 10.32 17.29 -21.26
C SER A 213 10.43 18.49 -22.19
N PRO A 214 11.61 19.09 -22.38
CA PRO A 214 11.76 20.28 -23.22
C PRO A 214 11.36 20.04 -24.70
N PHE A 215 10.95 18.82 -25.05
CA PHE A 215 10.60 18.40 -26.41
C PHE A 215 9.09 18.25 -26.67
N SER A 216 8.19 18.52 -25.72
CA SER A 216 6.73 18.45 -25.99
C SER A 216 6.18 19.61 -26.86
N GLY A 217 7.04 20.53 -27.32
CA GLY A 217 6.66 21.66 -28.17
C GLY A 217 6.93 21.51 -29.67
N TRP A 218 7.48 20.38 -30.15
CA TRP A 218 7.75 20.22 -31.59
C TRP A 218 6.52 19.64 -32.31
N ASN A 219 5.70 20.53 -32.89
CA ASN A 219 4.62 20.18 -33.79
C ASN A 219 5.12 20.32 -35.25
N PRO A 220 5.51 19.24 -35.95
CA PRO A 220 6.02 19.32 -37.32
C PRO A 220 4.95 19.61 -38.39
N SER A 221 3.70 19.89 -38.02
CA SER A 221 2.57 20.04 -38.97
C SER A 221 2.37 21.44 -39.55
N MET A 222 3.42 22.26 -39.65
CA MET A 222 3.41 23.49 -40.46
C MET A 222 4.43 23.39 -41.59
N ARG A 223 4.06 22.72 -42.68
CA ARG A 223 4.60 22.94 -44.03
C ARG A 223 3.66 22.38 -45.08
#